data_AF-A0A858Q8F9-F1
#
_entry.id   AF-A0A858Q8F9-F1
#
_cell.length_a   1.000
_cell.length_b   1.000
_cell.length_c   1.000
_cell.angle_alpha   90.00
_cell.angle_beta   90.00
_cell.angle_gamma   90.00
#
_symmetry.space_group_name_H-M   'P 1'
#
loop_
_entity.id
_entity.type
_entity.pdbx_description
1 polymer ?
#
loop_
_entity_poly.entity_id
_entity_poly.type
_entity_poly.pdbx_seq_one_letter_code
_entity_poly.pdbx_strand_id
1 'polypeptide(L)'
;MPRPTSSWVFESGSLTRRLKAACGADFNVRVIRQGFAHPFPDEALLLKLRSGRRALVREVELRSGECPLVLARSVLPVQTLKGAGRRLAHLGNRPLGEILFASRRPRRHGFEAARVETRHWHPEVRAGLGLATPVWGRRSVYSIAGRPLLVAEFFLPAVLSVTESA
;
A
#
# COMPACT_ATOMS: atom_id res chain seq x y z
N MET A 1 4.45 18.37 7.76
CA MET A 1 3.38 17.76 6.93
C MET A 1 2.04 18.41 7.29
N PRO A 2 1.19 18.82 6.34
CA PRO A 2 -0.12 19.42 6.62
C PRO A 2 -1.06 18.46 7.38
N ARG A 3 -1.98 19.00 8.20
CA ARG A 3 -2.90 18.21 9.06
C ARG A 3 -3.77 17.18 8.31
N PRO A 4 -4.42 17.52 7.18
CA PRO A 4 -5.21 16.53 6.43
C PRO A 4 -4.35 15.34 6.01
N THR A 5 -3.14 15.60 5.53
CA THR A 5 -2.21 14.55 5.09
C THR A 5 -1.67 13.73 6.24
N SER A 6 -1.36 14.35 7.38
CA SER A 6 -0.88 13.62 8.56
C SER A 6 -1.91 12.63 9.09
N SER A 7 -3.20 12.98 9.01
CA SER A 7 -4.29 12.08 9.44
C SER A 7 -4.27 10.77 8.65
N TRP A 8 -4.08 10.83 7.34
CA TRP A 8 -4.00 9.65 6.48
C TRP A 8 -2.67 8.89 6.63
N VAL A 9 -1.55 9.62 6.63
CA VAL A 9 -0.20 9.03 6.71
C VAL A 9 0.02 8.28 8.02
N PHE A 10 -0.44 8.81 9.14
CA PHE A 10 -0.24 8.17 10.45
C PHE A 10 -1.40 7.26 10.88
N GLU A 11 -2.36 6.97 10.00
CA GLU A 11 -3.46 6.05 10.27
C GLU A 11 -2.93 4.72 10.85
N SER A 12 -3.32 4.43 12.09
CA SER A 12 -2.83 3.26 12.84
C SER A 12 -3.67 2.01 12.58
N GLY A 13 -4.91 2.20 12.14
CA GLY A 13 -5.82 1.15 11.72
C GLY A 13 -5.65 0.74 10.27
N SER A 14 -6.71 0.14 9.73
CA SER A 14 -6.74 -0.29 8.33
C SER A 14 -7.09 0.89 7.44
N LEU A 15 -6.13 1.36 6.63
CA LEU A 15 -6.35 2.41 5.64
C LEU A 15 -7.54 2.09 4.73
N THR A 16 -7.65 0.82 4.31
CA THR A 16 -8.78 0.32 3.54
C THR A 16 -10.11 0.53 4.26
N ARG A 17 -10.19 0.21 5.55
CA ARG A 17 -11.44 0.38 6.33
C ARG A 17 -11.85 1.85 6.36
N ARG A 18 -10.88 2.74 6.57
CA ARG A 18 -11.13 4.18 6.60
C ARG A 18 -11.59 4.71 5.24
N LEU A 19 -10.93 4.32 4.16
CA LEU A 19 -11.35 4.69 2.80
C LEU A 19 -12.73 4.13 2.46
N LYS A 20 -13.05 2.89 2.85
CA LYS A 20 -14.39 2.31 2.69
C LYS A 20 -15.45 3.12 3.44
N ALA A 21 -15.17 3.55 4.67
CA ALA A 21 -16.10 4.37 5.46
C ALA A 21 -16.33 5.75 4.81
N ALA A 22 -15.28 6.34 4.24
CA ALA A 22 -15.37 7.68 3.66
C ALA A 22 -15.96 7.70 2.24
N CYS A 23 -15.71 6.67 1.42
CA CYS A 23 -16.18 6.58 0.04
C CYS A 23 -17.47 5.76 -0.14
N GLY A 24 -17.87 4.98 0.85
CA GLY A 24 -19.05 4.11 0.78
C GLY A 24 -18.99 3.12 -0.38
N ALA A 25 -20.05 3.08 -1.19
CA ALA A 25 -20.21 2.16 -2.32
C ALA A 25 -19.21 2.41 -3.46
N ASP A 26 -18.64 3.62 -3.55
CA ASP A 26 -17.71 3.99 -4.60
C ASP A 26 -16.30 3.42 -4.38
N PHE A 27 -16.01 2.94 -3.16
CA PHE A 27 -14.70 2.36 -2.86
C PHE A 27 -14.43 1.14 -3.72
N ASN A 28 -13.34 1.18 -4.48
CA ASN A 28 -12.87 0.04 -5.24
C ASN A 28 -11.34 -0.03 -5.32
N VAL A 29 -10.84 -1.20 -5.72
CA VAL A 29 -9.42 -1.48 -5.87
C VAL A 29 -9.14 -1.84 -7.32
N ARG A 30 -8.27 -1.09 -7.99
CA ARG A 30 -7.77 -1.43 -9.31
C ARG A 30 -6.37 -2.00 -9.19
N VAL A 31 -6.16 -3.21 -9.71
CA VAL A 31 -4.84 -3.83 -9.76
C VAL A 31 -4.10 -3.30 -11.00
N ILE A 32 -2.96 -2.62 -10.77
CA ILE A 32 -2.07 -2.18 -11.84
C ILE A 32 -1.15 -3.32 -12.23
N ARG A 33 -0.55 -3.96 -11.22
CA ARG A 33 0.42 -5.04 -11.42
C ARG A 33 0.32 -6.05 -10.30
N GLN A 34 0.37 -7.33 -10.65
CA GLN A 34 0.60 -8.39 -9.69
C GLN A 34 1.44 -9.50 -10.32
N GLY A 35 2.55 -9.85 -9.68
CA GLY A 35 3.38 -10.95 -10.13
C GLY A 35 4.70 -11.04 -9.38
N PHE A 36 5.43 -12.14 -9.62
CA PHE A 36 6.77 -12.27 -9.05
C PHE A 36 7.73 -11.29 -9.74
N ALA A 37 8.38 -10.44 -8.96
CA ALA A 37 9.35 -9.47 -9.44
C ALA A 37 10.48 -9.29 -8.41
N HIS A 38 11.54 -8.61 -8.81
CA HIS A 38 12.57 -8.19 -7.86
C HIS A 38 12.03 -6.99 -7.05
N PRO A 39 12.05 -7.06 -5.71
CA PRO A 39 11.84 -5.88 -4.88
C PRO A 39 12.90 -4.81 -5.19
N PHE A 40 12.58 -3.55 -4.89
CA PHE A 40 13.59 -2.50 -4.90
C PHE A 40 14.67 -2.78 -3.83
N PRO A 41 15.91 -2.28 -4.01
CA PRO A 41 17.01 -2.59 -3.09
C PRO A 41 16.71 -2.27 -1.62
N ASP A 42 16.04 -1.16 -1.36
CA ASP A 42 15.61 -0.71 -0.03
C ASP A 42 14.46 -1.58 0.53
N GLU A 43 13.52 -2.01 -0.30
CA GLU A 43 12.49 -2.99 0.08
C GLU A 43 13.09 -4.34 0.47
N ALA A 44 14.06 -4.82 -0.31
CA ALA A 44 14.78 -6.06 -0.04
C ALA A 44 15.56 -6.00 1.26
N LEU A 45 16.23 -4.86 1.52
CA LEU A 45 16.96 -4.62 2.76
C LEU A 45 16.04 -4.66 3.98
N LEU A 46 14.92 -3.93 3.94
CA LEU A 46 13.94 -3.89 5.05
C LEU A 46 13.31 -5.26 5.33
N LEU A 47 13.10 -6.06 4.28
CA LEU A 47 12.58 -7.42 4.39
C LEU A 47 13.66 -8.47 4.69
N LYS A 48 14.92 -8.06 4.86
CA LYS A 48 16.08 -8.95 5.09
C LYS A 48 16.20 -10.04 4.03
N LEU A 49 15.87 -9.70 2.78
CA LEU A 49 15.98 -10.60 1.64
C LEU A 49 17.39 -10.58 1.10
N ARG A 50 17.88 -11.76 0.68
CA ARG A 50 19.11 -11.83 -0.12
C ARG A 50 18.89 -11.13 -1.46
N SER A 51 19.92 -10.47 -1.97
CA SER A 51 19.90 -9.83 -3.29
C SER A 51 19.50 -10.84 -4.38
N GLY A 52 18.78 -10.37 -5.40
CA GLY A 52 18.29 -11.20 -6.52
C GLY A 52 17.10 -12.11 -6.20
N ARG A 53 16.56 -12.11 -4.96
CA ARG A 53 15.37 -12.90 -4.64
C ARG A 53 14.11 -12.23 -5.17
N ARG A 54 13.31 -13.00 -5.92
CA ARG A 54 11.96 -12.57 -6.32
C ARG A 54 10.98 -12.67 -5.15
N ALA A 55 10.06 -11.72 -5.09
CA ALA A 55 8.93 -11.68 -4.19
C ALA A 55 7.65 -11.46 -5.02
N LEU A 56 6.49 -11.79 -4.47
CA LEU A 56 5.25 -11.35 -5.07
C LEU A 56 5.12 -9.85 -4.83
N VAL A 57 5.14 -9.09 -5.92
CA VAL A 57 4.93 -7.65 -5.92
C VAL A 57 3.51 -7.40 -6.41
N ARG A 58 2.80 -6.55 -5.67
CA ARG A 58 1.44 -6.12 -6.00
C ARG A 58 1.35 -4.61 -5.92
N GLU A 59 0.87 -3.98 -6.98
CA GLU A 59 0.65 -2.55 -7.09
C GLU A 59 -0.82 -2.31 -7.43
N VAL A 60 -1.46 -1.43 -6.65
CA VAL A 60 -2.89 -1.16 -6.76
C VAL A 60 -3.18 0.32 -6.56
N GLU A 61 -4.27 0.78 -7.16
CA GLU A 61 -4.93 2.02 -6.81
C GLU A 61 -6.11 1.71 -5.88
N LEU A 62 -6.18 2.41 -4.76
CA LEU A 62 -7.39 2.50 -3.93
C LEU A 62 -8.16 3.74 -4.41
N ARG A 63 -9.39 3.54 -4.87
CA ARG A 63 -10.17 4.56 -5.60
C ARG A 63 -11.53 4.79 -4.98
N SER A 64 -12.09 5.97 -5.27
CA SER A 64 -13.52 6.26 -5.15
C SER A 64 -14.07 6.46 -6.56
N GLY A 65 -14.88 5.52 -7.04
CA GLY A 65 -15.23 5.44 -8.47
C GLY A 65 -13.96 5.33 -9.31
N GLU A 66 -13.79 6.25 -10.25
CA GLU A 66 -12.58 6.32 -11.10
C GLU A 66 -11.48 7.21 -10.53
N CYS A 67 -11.71 7.89 -9.40
CA CYS A 67 -10.73 8.80 -8.80
C CYS A 67 -9.72 8.03 -7.91
N PRO A 68 -8.43 7.99 -8.27
CA PRO A 68 -7.42 7.35 -7.44
C PRO A 68 -7.09 8.19 -6.21
N LEU A 69 -7.17 7.58 -5.04
CA LEU A 69 -6.92 8.22 -3.75
C LEU A 69 -5.55 7.86 -3.19
N VAL A 70 -5.19 6.58 -3.29
CA VAL A 70 -3.92 6.06 -2.77
C VAL A 70 -3.34 5.08 -3.78
N LEU A 71 -2.07 5.26 -4.11
CA LEU A 71 -1.30 4.21 -4.77
C LEU A 71 -0.63 3.35 -3.71
N ALA A 72 -0.84 2.04 -3.74
CA ALA A 72 -0.24 1.12 -2.79
C ALA A 72 0.60 0.06 -3.50
N ARG A 73 1.79 -0.17 -2.98
CA ARG A 73 2.70 -1.23 -3.39
C ARG A 73 2.94 -2.17 -2.22
N SER A 74 2.89 -3.47 -2.47
CA SER A 74 3.17 -4.47 -1.45
C SER A 74 4.17 -5.48 -1.96
N VAL A 75 5.11 -5.85 -1.09
CA VAL A 75 6.14 -6.85 -1.36
C VAL A 75 5.99 -7.99 -0.39
N LEU A 76 5.68 -9.17 -0.93
CA LEU A 76 5.42 -10.38 -0.17
C LEU A 76 6.47 -11.44 -0.52
N PRO A 77 7.45 -11.66 0.37
CA PRO A 77 8.42 -12.74 0.21
C PRO A 77 7.72 -14.09 0.00
N VAL A 78 8.33 -14.99 -0.78
CA VAL A 78 7.77 -16.32 -1.07
C VAL A 78 7.44 -17.11 0.20
N GLN A 79 8.25 -16.94 1.26
CA GLN A 79 8.00 -17.58 2.55
C GLN A 79 6.67 -17.10 3.17
N THR A 80 6.36 -15.81 3.05
CA THR A 80 5.11 -15.20 3.55
C THR A 80 3.88 -15.74 2.82
N LEU A 81 4.04 -16.26 1.61
CA LEU A 81 2.96 -16.85 0.81
C LEU A 81 2.68 -18.34 1.14
N LYS A 82 3.37 -18.93 2.12
CA LYS A 82 3.13 -20.32 2.55
C LYS A 82 2.21 -20.38 3.78
N GLY A 83 1.52 -21.50 3.98
CA GLY A 83 0.67 -21.72 5.17
C GLY A 83 -0.44 -20.68 5.30
N ALA A 84 -0.53 -20.02 6.46
CA ALA A 84 -1.55 -19.01 6.77
C ALA A 84 -1.58 -17.82 5.77
N GLY A 85 -0.44 -17.51 5.14
CA GLY A 85 -0.35 -16.42 4.15
C GLY A 85 -0.64 -16.84 2.70
N ARG A 86 -1.01 -18.09 2.42
CA ARG A 86 -1.30 -18.57 1.05
C ARG A 86 -2.39 -17.76 0.35
N ARG A 87 -3.38 -17.27 1.10
CA ARG A 87 -4.47 -16.44 0.57
C ARG A 87 -3.97 -15.08 0.04
N LEU A 88 -2.79 -14.61 0.47
CA LEU A 88 -2.19 -13.36 0.01
C LEU A 88 -1.71 -13.43 -1.45
N ALA A 89 -1.46 -14.64 -1.97
CA ALA A 89 -1.14 -14.83 -3.38
C ALA A 89 -2.36 -14.64 -4.29
N HIS A 90 -3.57 -14.77 -3.75
CA HIS A 90 -4.84 -14.78 -4.50
C HIS A 90 -5.77 -13.66 -4.03
N LEU A 91 -5.21 -12.46 -3.87
CA LEU A 91 -5.98 -11.29 -3.43
C LEU A 91 -7.03 -10.88 -4.47
N GLY A 92 -6.76 -11.04 -5.77
CA GLY A 92 -7.67 -10.54 -6.82
C GLY A 92 -7.87 -9.04 -6.67
N ASN A 93 -9.11 -8.56 -6.58
CA ASN A 93 -9.40 -7.15 -6.28
C ASN A 93 -9.58 -6.87 -4.77
N ARG A 94 -9.27 -7.83 -3.90
CA ARG A 94 -9.37 -7.60 -2.46
C ARG A 94 -8.22 -6.74 -1.95
N PRO A 95 -8.49 -5.76 -1.09
CA PRO A 95 -7.45 -4.96 -0.46
C PRO A 95 -6.64 -5.80 0.52
N LEU A 96 -5.31 -5.66 0.47
CA LEU A 96 -4.40 -6.38 1.36
C LEU A 96 -4.69 -6.08 2.85
N GLY A 97 -5.06 -4.84 3.16
CA GLY A 97 -5.41 -4.38 4.50
C GLY A 97 -6.58 -5.16 5.11
N GLU A 98 -7.48 -5.72 4.32
CA GLU A 98 -8.58 -6.54 4.84
C GLU A 98 -8.05 -7.87 5.39
N ILE A 99 -7.12 -8.51 4.68
CA ILE A 99 -6.51 -9.77 5.13
C ILE A 99 -5.54 -9.52 6.29
N LEU A 100 -4.71 -8.48 6.22
CA LEU A 100 -3.75 -8.13 7.28
C LEU A 100 -4.45 -7.93 8.62
N PHE A 101 -5.57 -7.20 8.62
CA PHE A 101 -6.28 -6.84 9.85
C PHE A 101 -7.37 -7.83 10.25
N ALA A 102 -7.70 -8.83 9.42
CA ALA A 102 -8.58 -9.94 9.81
C ALA A 102 -7.89 -10.95 10.74
N SER A 103 -6.59 -11.18 10.57
CA SER A 103 -5.79 -11.94 11.55
C SER A 103 -5.55 -11.08 12.79
N ARG A 104 -5.73 -11.64 14.01
CA ARG A 104 -5.58 -10.95 15.30
C ARG A 104 -4.28 -10.12 15.35
N ARG A 105 -4.42 -8.82 15.09
CA ARG A 105 -3.43 -7.73 15.13
C ARG A 105 -2.13 -8.01 14.34
N PRO A 106 -2.03 -7.56 13.06
CA PRO A 106 -0.76 -7.61 12.35
C PRO A 106 0.26 -6.76 13.13
N ARG A 107 1.41 -7.35 13.46
CA ARG A 107 2.47 -6.60 14.15
C ARG A 107 3.17 -5.72 13.13
N ARG A 108 3.12 -4.39 13.34
CA ARG A 108 3.90 -3.42 12.57
C ARG A 108 5.28 -3.29 13.22
N HIS A 109 6.32 -3.64 12.47
CA HIS A 109 7.71 -3.68 12.93
C HIS A 109 8.52 -2.45 12.54
N GLY A 110 8.10 -1.76 11.49
CA GLY A 110 8.74 -0.53 11.02
C GLY A 110 7.69 0.36 10.38
N PHE A 111 7.90 1.66 10.53
CA PHE A 111 7.08 2.70 9.92
C PHE A 111 8.01 3.83 9.50
N GLU A 112 7.93 4.22 8.24
CA GLU A 112 8.64 5.36 7.68
C GLU A 112 7.63 6.22 6.93
N ALA A 113 7.77 7.54 7.01
CA ALA A 113 6.99 8.48 6.20
C ALA A 113 7.95 9.44 5.51
N ALA A 114 7.70 9.71 4.24
CA ALA A 114 8.55 10.58 3.43
C ALA A 114 7.72 11.36 2.42
N ARG A 115 8.23 12.53 2.03
CA ARG A 115 7.72 13.27 0.88
C ARG A 115 8.46 12.79 -0.36
N VAL A 116 7.74 12.33 -1.37
CA VAL A 116 8.30 11.74 -2.58
C VAL A 116 8.16 12.71 -3.73
N GLU A 117 9.30 13.19 -4.21
CA GLU A 117 9.39 14.10 -5.36
C GLU A 117 8.86 13.44 -6.64
N THR A 118 8.16 14.20 -7.46
CA THR A 118 7.54 13.72 -8.73
C THR A 118 8.57 13.13 -9.69
N ARG A 119 9.84 13.56 -9.63
CA ARG A 119 10.94 13.04 -10.45
C ARG A 119 11.35 11.60 -10.11
N HIS A 120 10.99 11.09 -8.93
CA HIS A 120 11.29 9.71 -8.54
C HIS A 120 10.22 8.72 -9.03
N TRP A 121 9.15 9.22 -9.65
CA TRP A 121 8.08 8.41 -10.21
C TRP A 121 8.37 8.06 -11.67
N HIS A 122 7.98 6.87 -12.10
CA HIS A 122 8.02 6.51 -13.52
C HIS A 122 7.16 7.51 -14.33
N PRO A 123 7.64 8.01 -15.49
CA PRO A 123 6.93 9.04 -16.25
C PRO A 123 5.47 8.68 -16.57
N GLU A 124 5.22 7.42 -16.91
CA GLU A 124 3.87 6.91 -17.22
C GLU A 124 2.94 6.94 -16.01
N VAL A 125 3.44 6.56 -14.82
CA VAL A 125 2.66 6.59 -13.58
C VAL A 125 2.37 8.04 -13.18
N ARG A 126 3.39 8.91 -13.32
CA ARG A 126 3.24 10.35 -13.05
C ARG A 126 2.16 10.97 -13.94
N ALA A 127 2.18 10.67 -15.25
CA ALA A 127 1.20 11.15 -16.21
C ALA A 127 -0.21 10.59 -15.94
N GLY A 128 -0.33 9.27 -15.74
CA GLY A 128 -1.61 8.60 -15.51
C GLY A 128 -2.31 9.02 -14.22
N LEU A 129 -1.56 9.42 -13.19
CA LEU A 129 -2.09 9.93 -11.92
C LEU A 129 -2.18 11.46 -11.85
N GLY A 130 -1.79 12.19 -12.91
CA GLY A 130 -1.77 13.65 -12.91
C GLY A 130 -0.88 14.25 -11.80
N LEU A 131 0.22 13.56 -11.43
CA LEU A 131 1.08 13.96 -10.32
C LEU A 131 1.94 15.18 -10.69
N ALA A 132 1.40 16.38 -10.43
CA ALA A 132 2.09 17.65 -10.64
C ALA A 132 2.95 18.07 -9.43
N THR A 133 2.64 17.58 -8.22
CA THR A 133 3.33 17.96 -6.98
C THR A 133 3.80 16.75 -6.19
N PRO A 134 4.83 16.90 -5.32
CA PRO A 134 5.31 15.80 -4.49
C PRO A 134 4.22 15.30 -3.54
N VAL A 135 4.11 13.99 -3.42
CA VAL A 135 3.11 13.33 -2.55
C VAL A 135 3.76 12.80 -1.29
N TRP A 136 2.98 12.73 -0.21
CA TRP A 136 3.42 12.02 0.97
C TRP A 136 3.22 10.53 0.77
N GLY A 137 4.21 9.75 1.19
CA GLY A 137 4.13 8.31 1.25
C GLY A 137 4.50 7.80 2.62
N ARG A 138 4.05 6.59 2.93
CA ARG A 138 4.51 5.83 4.07
C ARG A 138 4.88 4.43 3.66
N ARG A 139 5.72 3.81 4.47
CA ARG A 139 6.12 2.43 4.32
C ARG A 139 6.07 1.74 5.66
N SER A 140 5.44 0.57 5.68
CA SER A 140 5.27 -0.23 6.88
C SER A 140 5.70 -1.66 6.62
N VAL A 141 6.43 -2.23 7.57
CA VAL A 141 6.74 -3.67 7.60
C VAL A 141 5.80 -4.36 8.56
N TYR A 142 5.05 -5.34 8.07
CA TYR A 142 4.13 -6.15 8.85
C TYR A 142 4.63 -7.59 8.94
N SER A 143 4.18 -8.33 9.94
CA SER A 143 4.32 -9.78 9.98
C SER A 143 2.98 -10.50 10.06
N ILE A 144 2.81 -11.52 9.22
CA ILE A 144 1.71 -12.49 9.31
C ILE A 144 2.32 -13.84 9.68
N ALA A 145 1.87 -14.43 10.78
CA ALA A 145 2.38 -15.70 11.29
C ALA A 145 3.93 -15.72 11.40
N GLY A 146 4.51 -14.60 11.87
CA GLY A 146 5.96 -14.42 12.02
C GLY A 146 6.73 -14.17 10.72
N ARG A 147 6.06 -14.02 9.57
CA ARG A 147 6.71 -13.80 8.27
C ARG A 147 6.50 -12.39 7.76
N PRO A 148 7.56 -11.68 7.36
CA PRO A 148 7.49 -10.27 7.04
C PRO A 148 6.87 -10.02 5.67
N LEU A 149 6.22 -8.87 5.52
CA LEU A 149 5.84 -8.27 4.26
C LEU A 149 5.91 -6.75 4.39
N LEU A 150 6.04 -6.08 3.25
CA LEU A 150 6.17 -4.64 3.19
C LEU A 150 4.96 -4.06 2.45
N VAL A 151 4.46 -2.93 2.95
CA VAL A 151 3.41 -2.15 2.31
C VAL A 151 3.88 -0.70 2.24
N ALA A 152 3.95 -0.15 1.04
CA ALA A 152 4.18 1.26 0.77
C ALA A 152 2.89 1.87 0.23
N GLU A 153 2.50 3.03 0.75
CA GLU A 153 1.25 3.72 0.41
C GLU A 153 1.59 5.18 0.12
N PHE A 154 1.14 5.71 -1.02
CA PHE A 154 1.35 7.08 -1.46
C PHE A 154 0.01 7.78 -1.57
N PHE A 155 -0.14 8.88 -0.84
CA PHE A 155 -1.39 9.60 -0.65
C PHE A 155 -1.52 10.67 -1.73
N LEU A 156 -2.41 10.43 -2.70
CA LEU A 156 -2.64 11.32 -3.83
C LEU A 156 -3.46 12.53 -3.38
N PRO A 157 -3.40 13.69 -4.08
CA PRO A 157 -4.09 14.90 -3.67
C PRO A 157 -5.59 14.70 -3.37
N ALA A 158 -6.27 13.85 -4.17
CA ALA A 158 -7.69 13.58 -4.03
C ALA A 158 -8.09 12.99 -2.66
N VAL A 159 -7.23 12.19 -2.01
CA VAL A 159 -7.55 11.62 -0.68
C VAL A 159 -7.71 12.68 0.41
N LEU A 160 -7.08 13.85 0.22
CA LEU A 160 -7.15 14.95 1.17
C LEU A 160 -8.51 15.67 1.14
N SER A 161 -9.26 15.50 0.04
CA SER A 161 -10.60 16.05 -0.15
C SER A 161 -11.70 15.08 0.25
N VAL A 162 -11.37 13.82 0.54
CA VAL A 162 -12.35 12.84 0.99
C VAL A 162 -12.74 13.17 2.43
N THR A 163 -14.01 13.50 2.62
CA THR A 163 -14.57 13.81 3.94
C THR A 163 -15.23 12.54 4.47
N GLU A 164 -14.97 12.18 5.72
CA GLU A 164 -15.67 11.08 6.37
C GLU A 164 -17.15 11.48 6.48
N SER A 165 -18.05 10.69 5.89
CA SER A 165 -19.48 10.88 6.13
C SER A 165 -19.75 10.54 7.61
N ALA A 166 -20.29 11.51 8.34
CA ALA A 166 -20.58 11.41 9.77
C ALA A 166 -21.61 10.31 10.09
#